data_AF-A0A0N5BX27-F1
#
_entry.id   AF-A0A0N5BX27-F1
#
_cell.length_a   1.000
_cell.length_b   1.000
_cell.length_c   1.000
_cell.angle_alpha   90.00
_cell.angle_beta   90.00
_cell.angle_gamma   90.00
#
_symmetry.space_group_name_H-M   'P 1'
#
loop_
_entity.id
_entity.type
_entity.pdbx_description
1 polymer ?
#
loop_
_entity_poly.entity_id
_entity_poly.type
_entity_poly.pdbx_seq_one_letter_code
_entity_poly.pdbx_strand_id
1 'polypeptide(L)'
;MDFDLLSLPPEILAVVFSNIPWDQLINVKLCTRTFKYVTEKYLKDMQKPKLYKIYLGNDYTHNDGISRIRVAYKILMTDAGDLKVISNEKEFFLLHSELDQLRSFLKKVDLTSLDCVHIELHNHTEIMQIFSGYFHNTNRINYFFVHAGNSEKDLGNTLSFLQKVQNVDYLELDLRFPHLNVPKDFFIPVTNSLGSLVIREGENTTFINSRMVDYFVGNNPGLCGYYLSLNNFQTFRMVIGTIARGELSRRINGCLHREISLGIDSSRHELLLEILGYFGSEEFPYIGDIILDEHILFEGSLECPVCGEFDSITIYYSQVI
;
A
#
# COMPACT_ATOMS: atom_id res chain seq x y z
N MET A 1 48.80 20.30 21.35
CA MET A 1 49.09 19.31 20.30
C MET A 1 47.85 19.32 19.43
N ASP A 2 47.91 20.01 18.29
CA ASP A 2 46.74 20.17 17.42
C ASP A 2 46.51 18.86 16.68
N PHE A 3 45.36 18.25 16.94
CA PHE A 3 44.94 17.03 16.29
C PHE A 3 44.39 17.40 14.92
N ASP A 4 45.15 17.18 13.86
CA ASP A 4 44.70 17.44 12.49
C ASP A 4 43.78 16.31 12.02
N LEU A 5 42.47 16.56 12.07
CA LEU A 5 41.45 15.61 11.61
C LEU A 5 41.64 15.22 10.14
N LEU A 6 42.22 16.09 9.30
CA LEU A 6 42.44 15.82 7.88
C LEU A 6 43.57 14.83 7.63
N SER A 7 44.43 14.59 8.62
CA SER A 7 45.49 13.59 8.57
C SER A 7 45.00 12.15 8.79
N LEU A 8 43.75 11.98 9.24
CA LEU A 8 43.17 10.67 9.49
C LEU A 8 42.87 9.92 8.17
N PRO A 9 43.05 8.58 8.15
CA PRO A 9 42.62 7.76 7.02
C PRO A 9 41.10 7.90 6.74
N PRO A 10 40.66 7.83 5.47
CA PRO A 10 39.24 7.93 5.09
C PRO A 10 38.33 6.97 5.85
N GLU A 11 38.80 5.76 6.15
CA GLU A 11 38.06 4.74 6.89
C GLU A 11 37.80 5.17 8.34
N ILE A 12 38.77 5.82 8.99
CA ILE A 12 38.62 6.33 10.35
C ILE A 12 37.67 7.52 10.35
N LEU A 13 37.79 8.42 9.36
CA LEU A 13 36.84 9.53 9.19
C LEU A 13 35.42 9.02 8.95
N ALA A 14 35.24 7.93 8.20
CA ALA A 14 33.93 7.33 7.98
C ALA A 14 33.30 6.83 9.29
N VAL A 15 34.08 6.19 10.17
CA VAL A 15 33.61 5.76 11.50
C VAL A 15 33.28 6.96 12.40
N VAL A 16 34.03 8.05 12.32
CA VAL A 16 33.69 9.27 13.07
C VAL A 16 32.38 9.87 12.53
N PHE A 17 32.25 10.00 11.21
CA PHE A 17 31.08 10.62 10.59
C PHE A 17 29.81 9.77 10.66
N SER A 18 29.91 8.45 10.81
CA SER A 18 28.73 7.57 11.00
C SER A 18 27.98 7.81 12.32
N ASN A 19 28.62 8.51 13.27
CA ASN A 19 28.01 8.91 14.54
C ASN A 19 27.36 10.30 14.47
N ILE A 20 27.49 11.02 13.34
CA ILE A 20 26.91 12.36 13.17
C ILE A 20 25.45 12.21 12.71
N PRO A 21 24.49 12.90 13.36
CA PRO A 21 23.10 12.95 12.92
C PRO A 21 22.98 13.34 11.45
N TRP A 22 22.04 12.71 10.73
CA TRP A 22 21.94 12.83 9.28
C TRP A 22 21.69 14.27 8.81
N ASP A 23 20.99 15.07 9.61
CA ASP A 23 20.66 16.48 9.38
C ASP A 23 21.88 17.39 9.54
N GLN A 24 22.88 16.96 10.32
CA GLN A 24 24.14 17.67 10.51
C GLN A 24 25.24 17.25 9.53
N LEU A 25 25.11 16.09 8.88
CA LEU A 25 26.08 15.60 7.88
C LEU A 25 26.29 16.56 6.70
N ILE A 26 25.32 17.43 6.41
CA ILE A 26 25.50 18.46 5.38
C ILE A 26 26.62 19.44 5.74
N ASN A 27 26.76 19.80 7.02
CA ASN A 27 27.81 20.72 7.47
C ASN A 27 29.19 20.08 7.28
N VAL A 28 29.32 18.78 7.60
CA VAL A 28 30.54 17.99 7.38
C VAL A 28 30.96 17.99 5.91
N LYS A 29 29.99 17.81 5.00
CA LYS A 29 30.22 17.84 3.54
C LYS A 29 30.71 19.19 3.04
N LEU A 30 30.24 20.28 3.65
CA LEU A 30 30.58 21.64 3.25
C LEU A 30 31.95 22.10 3.79
N CYS A 31 32.50 21.43 4.80
CA CYS A 31 33.80 21.79 5.39
C CYS A 31 34.98 21.63 4.40
N THR A 32 35.14 20.45 3.78
CA THR A 32 36.28 20.17 2.88
C THR A 32 35.93 19.17 1.77
N ARG A 33 36.70 19.18 0.68
CA ARG A 33 36.60 18.18 -0.40
C ARG A 33 36.85 16.76 0.10
N THR A 34 37.77 16.58 1.04
CA THR A 34 38.09 15.28 1.65
C THR A 34 36.89 14.75 2.42
N PHE A 35 36.23 15.57 3.24
CA PHE A 35 35.06 15.14 3.99
C PHE A 35 33.87 14.84 3.07
N LYS A 36 33.66 15.67 2.04
CA LYS A 36 32.68 15.35 0.99
C LYS A 36 32.95 13.98 0.37
N TYR A 37 34.19 13.70 -0.05
CA TYR A 37 34.57 12.41 -0.61
C TYR A 37 34.30 11.25 0.36
N VAL A 38 34.67 11.38 1.64
CA VAL A 38 34.43 10.35 2.66
C VAL A 38 32.93 10.08 2.82
N THR A 39 32.12 11.13 3.02
CA THR A 39 30.67 10.96 3.22
C THR A 39 29.95 10.39 2.00
N GLU A 40 30.44 10.64 0.78
CA GLU A 40 29.88 10.08 -0.46
C GLU A 40 30.33 8.64 -0.70
N LYS A 41 31.62 8.33 -0.48
CA LYS A 41 32.19 6.99 -0.68
C LYS A 41 31.65 5.98 0.35
N TYR A 42 31.52 6.39 1.60
CA TYR A 42 31.06 5.56 2.72
C TYR A 42 29.59 5.84 3.07
N LEU A 43 28.77 6.28 2.11
CA LEU A 43 27.35 6.62 2.31
C LEU A 43 26.54 5.51 3.01
N LYS A 44 26.88 4.24 2.74
CA LYS A 44 26.21 3.09 3.37
C LYS A 44 26.40 3.04 4.89
N ASP A 45 27.48 3.62 5.39
CA ASP A 45 27.87 3.62 6.80
C ASP A 45 27.37 4.89 7.52
N MET A 46 26.85 5.87 6.79
CA MET A 46 26.35 7.13 7.35
C MET A 46 24.91 6.99 7.88
N GLN A 47 24.56 7.80 8.88
CA GLN A 47 23.16 7.99 9.27
C GLN A 47 22.35 8.53 8.09
N LYS A 48 21.12 8.04 7.93
CA LYS A 48 20.20 8.45 6.86
C LYS A 48 18.90 9.00 7.43
N PRO A 49 18.28 10.00 6.79
CA PRO A 49 16.92 10.39 7.12
C PRO A 49 15.97 9.21 6.94
N LYS A 50 15.12 8.98 7.94
CA LYS A 50 14.08 7.95 7.90
C LYS A 50 12.86 8.49 7.18
N LEU A 51 12.49 7.89 6.05
CA LEU A 51 11.27 8.26 5.35
C LEU A 51 10.05 7.77 6.13
N TYR A 52 9.08 8.67 6.29
CA TYR A 52 7.78 8.38 6.90
C TYR A 52 6.71 8.16 5.82
N LYS A 53 6.72 8.97 4.77
CA LYS A 53 5.80 8.87 3.63
C LYS A 53 6.57 8.95 2.32
N ILE A 54 6.16 8.18 1.33
CA ILE A 54 6.60 8.33 -0.06
C ILE A 54 5.40 8.25 -1.02
N TYR A 55 5.40 9.16 -1.98
CA TYR A 55 4.50 9.19 -3.13
C TYR A 55 5.34 9.08 -4.41
N LEU A 56 5.00 8.13 -5.28
CA LEU A 56 5.61 7.91 -6.58
C LEU A 56 4.51 7.94 -7.62
N GLY A 57 4.41 9.03 -8.40
CA GLY A 57 3.32 9.17 -9.34
C GLY A 57 3.70 9.83 -10.65
N ASN A 58 2.81 9.75 -11.62
CA ASN A 58 2.89 10.59 -12.81
C ASN A 58 2.72 12.06 -12.42
N ASP A 59 3.43 12.96 -13.10
CA ASP A 59 3.22 14.39 -12.96
C ASP A 59 2.09 14.87 -13.87
N TYR A 60 1.03 15.39 -13.27
CA TYR A 60 -0.08 16.04 -13.96
C TYR A 60 -0.10 17.55 -13.75
N THR A 61 0.88 18.11 -13.04
CA THR A 61 0.90 19.53 -12.65
C THR A 61 1.46 20.42 -13.75
N HIS A 62 2.28 19.87 -14.64
CA HIS A 62 2.90 20.60 -15.74
C HIS A 62 2.16 20.32 -17.06
N ASN A 63 1.44 21.32 -17.57
CA ASN A 63 0.70 21.23 -18.84
C ASN A 63 1.58 21.46 -20.08
N ASP A 64 2.81 20.98 -20.08
CA ASP A 64 3.77 21.16 -21.18
C ASP A 64 3.92 19.91 -22.07
N GLY A 65 3.12 18.87 -21.80
CA GLY A 65 3.14 17.62 -22.55
C GLY A 65 4.37 16.75 -22.26
N ILE A 66 5.25 17.16 -21.34
CA ILE A 66 6.43 16.38 -20.96
C ILE A 66 6.04 15.44 -19.82
N SER A 67 6.11 14.13 -20.10
CA SER A 67 5.85 13.11 -19.08
C SER A 67 6.97 13.13 -18.04
N ARG A 68 6.62 13.54 -16.81
CA ARG A 68 7.50 13.52 -15.65
C ARG A 68 6.96 12.59 -14.58
N ILE A 69 7.86 12.21 -13.70
CA ILE A 69 7.61 11.38 -12.53
C ILE A 69 7.73 12.29 -11.31
N ARG A 70 6.67 12.40 -10.54
CA ARG A 70 6.63 13.11 -9.26
C ARG A 70 7.05 12.17 -8.14
N VAL A 71 8.07 12.58 -7.39
CA VAL A 71 8.48 11.92 -6.15
C VAL A 71 8.24 12.90 -5.01
N ALA A 72 7.25 12.62 -4.15
CA ALA A 72 7.00 13.41 -2.95
C ALA A 72 7.24 12.57 -1.70
N TYR A 73 7.75 13.17 -0.63
CA TYR A 73 8.12 12.45 0.58
C TYR A 73 8.08 13.30 1.84
N LYS A 74 7.97 12.62 2.99
CA LYS A 74 8.12 13.21 4.33
C LYS A 74 9.14 12.41 5.14
N ILE A 75 9.92 13.10 5.95
CA ILE A 75 10.94 12.52 6.83
C ILE A 75 10.42 12.51 8.26
N LEU A 76 10.65 11.40 8.97
CA LEU A 76 10.45 11.32 10.40
C LEU A 76 11.60 12.04 11.12
N MET A 77 11.27 13.13 11.79
CA MET A 77 12.16 13.88 12.66
C MET A 77 11.98 13.34 14.08
N THR A 78 13.06 12.84 14.69
CA THR A 78 13.05 12.48 16.10
C THR A 78 13.52 13.70 16.87
N ASP A 79 12.66 14.29 17.69
CA ASP A 79 13.06 15.36 18.61
C ASP A 79 13.45 14.75 19.97
N ALA A 80 14.12 15.52 20.82
CA ALA A 80 14.69 15.06 22.08
C ALA A 80 13.65 14.69 23.18
N GLY A 81 12.36 14.60 22.82
CA GLY A 81 11.30 14.03 23.63
C GLY A 81 10.41 13.17 22.73
N ASP A 82 9.78 12.12 23.27
CA ASP A 82 9.10 11.02 22.55
C ASP A 82 8.00 11.40 21.51
N LEU A 83 7.81 12.68 21.23
CA LEU A 83 6.95 13.19 20.17
C LEU A 83 7.61 13.00 18.80
N LYS A 84 7.00 12.14 17.98
CA LYS A 84 7.33 12.00 16.56
C LYS A 84 6.97 13.28 15.82
N VAL A 85 7.97 14.02 15.35
CA VAL A 85 7.77 15.20 14.50
C VAL A 85 7.91 14.75 13.04
N ILE A 86 6.99 15.16 12.17
CA ILE A 86 7.03 14.83 10.74
C ILE A 86 7.39 16.09 9.97
N SER A 87 8.34 15.99 9.04
CA SER A 87 8.73 17.13 8.21
C SER A 87 7.58 17.60 7.31
N ASN A 88 7.69 18.86 6.84
CA ASN A 88 6.94 19.30 5.67
C ASN A 88 7.20 18.37 4.48
N GLU A 89 6.21 18.27 3.59
CA GLU A 89 6.35 17.51 2.35
C GLU A 89 7.39 18.17 1.46
N LYS A 90 8.26 17.34 0.89
CA LYS A 90 9.24 17.72 -0.11
C LYS A 90 8.95 16.95 -1.38
N GLU A 91 9.22 17.56 -2.52
CA GLU A 91 9.04 16.90 -3.80
C GLU A 91 10.13 17.26 -4.80
N PHE A 92 10.30 16.40 -5.78
CA PHE A 92 11.07 16.66 -6.97
C PHE A 92 10.47 15.87 -8.14
N PHE A 93 10.81 16.31 -9.35
CA PHE A 93 10.33 15.75 -10.60
C PHE A 93 11.49 15.13 -11.36
N LEU A 94 11.26 13.99 -12.00
CA LEU A 94 12.23 13.29 -12.81
C LEU A 94 11.70 13.11 -14.22
N LEU A 95 12.55 13.31 -15.22
CA LEU A 95 12.32 12.77 -16.55
C LEU A 95 12.60 11.26 -16.53
N HIS A 96 12.04 10.54 -17.51
CA HIS A 96 12.32 9.11 -17.68
C HIS A 96 13.83 8.81 -17.87
N SER A 97 14.58 9.73 -18.49
CA SER A 97 16.04 9.62 -18.62
C SER A 97 16.81 9.81 -17.31
N GLU A 98 16.14 10.22 -16.23
CA GLU A 98 16.73 10.59 -14.93
C GLU A 98 16.42 9.57 -13.82
N LEU A 99 15.97 8.35 -14.18
CA LEU A 99 15.65 7.30 -13.20
C LEU A 99 16.84 6.92 -12.29
N ASP A 100 18.08 7.17 -12.70
CA ASP A 100 19.26 7.00 -11.83
C ASP A 100 19.30 8.00 -10.66
N GLN A 101 18.63 9.16 -10.79
CA GLN A 101 18.45 10.09 -9.69
C GLN A 101 17.52 9.50 -8.63
N LEU A 102 16.48 8.75 -9.01
CA LEU A 102 15.64 8.01 -8.07
C LEU A 102 16.45 6.97 -7.30
N ARG A 103 17.29 6.19 -7.99
CA ARG A 103 18.21 5.23 -7.33
C ARG A 103 19.15 5.95 -6.36
N SER A 104 19.68 7.10 -6.76
CA SER A 104 20.56 7.91 -5.93
C SER A 104 19.86 8.48 -4.71
N PHE A 105 18.58 8.86 -4.84
CA PHE A 105 17.73 9.28 -3.73
C PHE A 105 17.47 8.13 -2.76
N LEU A 106 17.00 6.98 -3.26
CA LEU A 106 16.68 5.80 -2.43
C LEU A 106 17.89 5.27 -1.66
N LYS A 107 19.11 5.41 -2.21
CA LYS A 107 20.36 5.07 -1.48
C LYS A 107 20.64 5.97 -0.28
N LYS A 108 20.16 7.23 -0.30
CA LYS A 108 20.43 8.26 0.70
C LYS A 108 19.40 8.29 1.83
N VAL A 109 18.34 7.51 1.74
CA VAL A 109 17.27 7.45 2.75
C VAL A 109 17.21 6.09 3.42
N ASP A 110 16.59 6.04 4.59
CA ASP A 110 16.23 4.82 5.31
C ASP A 110 14.70 4.62 5.21
N LEU A 111 14.28 3.45 4.73
CA LEU A 111 12.87 3.09 4.54
C LEU A 111 12.28 2.35 5.75
N THR A 112 13.04 2.13 6.82
CA THR A 112 12.56 1.36 7.98
C THR A 112 11.40 2.02 8.72
N SER A 113 11.24 3.35 8.67
CA SER A 113 10.12 4.03 9.35
C SER A 113 8.97 4.43 8.43
N LEU A 114 8.89 3.78 7.27
CA LEU A 114 7.89 4.09 6.26
C LEU A 114 6.51 3.64 6.76
N ASP A 115 5.56 4.56 6.77
CA ASP A 115 4.20 4.37 7.30
C ASP A 115 3.12 4.56 6.23
N CYS A 116 3.45 5.31 5.19
CA CYS A 116 2.57 5.55 4.06
C CYS A 116 3.33 5.41 2.74
N VAL A 117 2.86 4.49 1.89
CA VAL A 117 3.35 4.29 0.53
C VAL A 117 2.19 4.55 -0.43
N HIS A 118 2.38 5.45 -1.37
CA HIS A 118 1.42 5.72 -2.41
C HIS A 118 2.14 5.65 -3.75
N ILE A 119 1.72 4.73 -4.62
CA ILE A 119 2.22 4.60 -5.98
C ILE A 119 1.07 4.82 -6.95
N GLU A 120 1.22 5.76 -7.88
CA GLU A 120 0.21 6.11 -8.88
C GLU A 120 0.86 6.23 -10.27
N LEU A 121 1.08 5.08 -10.90
CA LEU A 121 1.88 4.97 -12.11
C LEU A 121 1.11 4.27 -13.21
N HIS A 122 0.79 5.01 -14.27
CA HIS A 122 0.21 4.43 -15.48
C HIS A 122 1.25 4.03 -16.52
N ASN A 123 2.30 4.83 -16.76
CA ASN A 123 3.19 4.58 -17.91
C ASN A 123 4.65 4.31 -17.53
N HIS A 124 4.99 4.33 -16.24
CA HIS A 124 6.38 4.29 -15.74
C HIS A 124 6.57 3.23 -14.65
N THR A 125 6.02 2.03 -14.82
CA THR A 125 6.09 0.98 -13.78
C THR A 125 7.50 0.47 -13.49
N GLU A 126 8.51 0.77 -14.31
CA GLU A 126 9.91 0.54 -13.96
C GLU A 126 10.32 1.24 -12.66
N ILE A 127 9.63 2.31 -12.26
CA ILE A 127 9.80 2.94 -10.94
C ILE A 127 9.45 1.96 -9.82
N MET A 128 8.38 1.16 -9.98
CA MET A 128 8.04 0.12 -9.00
C MET A 128 9.16 -0.90 -8.90
N GLN A 129 9.76 -1.29 -10.03
CA GLN A 129 10.91 -2.20 -10.03
C GLN A 129 12.13 -1.59 -9.32
N ILE A 130 12.42 -0.30 -9.55
CA ILE A 130 13.49 0.42 -8.86
C ILE A 130 13.21 0.46 -7.36
N PHE A 131 12.02 0.91 -6.95
CA PHE A 131 11.63 1.03 -5.56
C PHE A 131 11.62 -0.33 -4.84
N SER A 132 11.10 -1.37 -5.51
CA SER A 132 11.14 -2.77 -5.08
C SER A 132 12.54 -3.25 -4.71
N GLY A 133 13.57 -2.77 -5.42
CA GLY A 133 14.98 -3.11 -5.14
C GLY A 133 15.53 -2.52 -3.83
N TYR A 134 14.85 -1.54 -3.24
CA TYR A 134 15.21 -0.94 -1.95
C TYR A 134 14.18 -1.23 -0.86
N PHE A 135 12.96 -1.62 -1.24
CA PHE A 135 11.86 -1.92 -0.35
C PHE A 135 12.07 -3.29 0.32
N HIS A 136 12.65 -3.25 1.51
CA HIS A 136 12.87 -4.40 2.39
C HIS A 136 12.26 -4.15 3.78
N ASN A 137 11.16 -3.39 3.84
CA ASN A 137 10.61 -2.98 5.12
C ASN A 137 9.99 -4.18 5.84
N THR A 138 10.46 -4.45 7.05
CA THR A 138 9.89 -5.46 7.94
C THR A 138 8.84 -4.87 8.87
N ASN A 139 8.79 -3.55 9.00
CA ASN A 139 7.86 -2.87 9.89
C ASN A 139 6.45 -2.79 9.30
N ARG A 140 5.47 -2.64 10.19
CA ARG A 140 4.08 -2.44 9.80
C ARG A 140 3.92 -1.09 9.11
N ILE A 141 3.30 -1.08 7.93
CA ILE A 141 2.94 0.13 7.19
C ILE A 141 1.45 0.34 7.39
N ASN A 142 1.05 1.51 7.87
CA ASN A 142 -0.38 1.79 8.08
C ASN A 142 -1.13 1.90 6.74
N TYR A 143 -0.58 2.60 5.76
CA TYR A 143 -1.28 2.87 4.50
C TYR A 143 -0.47 2.51 3.27
N PHE A 144 -1.03 1.68 2.40
CA PHE A 144 -0.39 1.24 1.17
C PHE A 144 -1.37 1.35 -0.01
N PHE A 145 -1.11 2.29 -0.91
CA PHE A 145 -1.92 2.57 -2.09
C PHE A 145 -1.15 2.24 -3.36
N VAL A 146 -1.73 1.45 -4.24
CA VAL A 146 -1.17 1.12 -5.55
C VAL A 146 -2.23 1.35 -6.62
N HIS A 147 -2.01 2.39 -7.42
CA HIS A 147 -2.77 2.69 -8.62
C HIS A 147 -1.86 2.42 -9.83
N ALA A 148 -2.20 1.41 -10.62
CA ALA A 148 -1.35 0.93 -11.70
C ALA A 148 -2.18 0.54 -12.94
N GLY A 149 -1.63 0.72 -14.13
CA GLY A 149 -2.29 0.26 -15.36
C GLY A 149 -1.41 0.33 -16.60
N ASN A 150 -2.05 0.23 -17.77
CA ASN A 150 -1.57 0.68 -19.09
C ASN A 150 -0.57 -0.13 -19.94
N SER A 151 -0.09 -1.32 -19.55
CA SER A 151 0.51 -2.28 -20.51
C SER A 151 0.80 -3.66 -19.88
N GLU A 152 1.21 -4.64 -20.70
CA GLU A 152 1.67 -5.96 -20.23
C GLU A 152 2.96 -5.87 -19.39
N LYS A 153 3.91 -5.00 -19.81
CA LYS A 153 5.14 -4.75 -19.05
C LYS A 153 4.80 -4.18 -17.66
N ASP A 154 3.76 -3.36 -17.60
CA ASP A 154 3.27 -2.75 -16.36
C ASP A 154 2.73 -3.78 -15.38
N LEU A 155 2.06 -4.82 -15.88
CA LEU A 155 1.60 -5.92 -15.04
C LEU A 155 2.77 -6.65 -14.38
N GLY A 156 3.80 -7.06 -15.14
CA GLY A 156 4.93 -7.83 -14.61
C GLY A 156 5.68 -7.11 -13.48
N ASN A 157 5.96 -5.82 -13.66
CA ASN A 157 6.59 -4.98 -12.64
C ASN A 157 5.70 -4.81 -11.40
N THR A 158 4.40 -4.59 -11.61
CA THR A 158 3.42 -4.43 -10.53
C THR A 158 3.29 -5.71 -9.71
N LEU A 159 3.13 -6.87 -10.35
CA LEU A 159 3.04 -8.17 -9.66
C LEU A 159 4.31 -8.47 -8.84
N SER A 160 5.49 -8.25 -9.43
CA SER A 160 6.76 -8.46 -8.73
C SER A 160 6.92 -7.54 -7.51
N PHE A 161 6.42 -6.31 -7.58
CA PHE A 161 6.41 -5.39 -6.45
C PHE A 161 5.41 -5.81 -5.37
N LEU A 162 4.17 -6.13 -5.75
CA LEU A 162 3.12 -6.56 -4.83
C LEU A 162 3.51 -7.83 -4.04
N GLN A 163 4.31 -8.73 -4.62
CA GLN A 163 4.88 -9.90 -3.90
C GLN A 163 5.80 -9.53 -2.72
N LYS A 164 6.29 -8.29 -2.63
CA LYS A 164 7.09 -7.80 -1.51
C LYS A 164 6.27 -7.07 -0.46
N VAL A 165 5.00 -6.80 -0.74
CA VAL A 165 4.11 -6.10 0.19
C VAL A 165 3.72 -7.06 1.30
N GLN A 166 4.20 -6.76 2.50
CA GLN A 166 4.00 -7.52 3.72
C GLN A 166 3.69 -6.53 4.86
N ASN A 167 3.02 -6.99 5.91
CA ASN A 167 2.76 -6.20 7.13
C ASN A 167 2.07 -4.85 6.86
N VAL A 168 0.98 -4.83 6.09
CA VAL A 168 0.18 -3.63 5.81
C VAL A 168 -1.13 -3.65 6.61
N ASP A 169 -1.55 -2.51 7.16
CA ASP A 169 -2.85 -2.37 7.84
C ASP A 169 -4.01 -2.04 6.88
N TYR A 170 -3.82 -1.02 6.04
CA TYR A 170 -4.74 -0.62 4.99
C TYR A 170 -4.08 -0.81 3.61
N LEU A 171 -4.66 -1.68 2.79
CA LEU A 171 -4.20 -1.93 1.41
C LEU A 171 -5.26 -1.49 0.41
N GLU A 172 -4.88 -0.58 -0.50
CA GLU A 172 -5.70 -0.17 -1.63
C GLU A 172 -5.02 -0.50 -2.95
N LEU A 173 -5.77 -1.18 -3.81
CA LEU A 173 -5.36 -1.63 -5.13
C LEU A 173 -6.33 -1.08 -6.17
N ASP A 174 -5.90 -0.14 -6.99
CA ASP A 174 -6.61 0.30 -8.20
C ASP A 174 -5.82 -0.16 -9.42
N LEU A 175 -6.24 -1.29 -9.98
CA LEU A 175 -5.48 -1.98 -11.01
C LEU A 175 -6.30 -1.98 -12.31
N ARG A 176 -5.74 -1.35 -13.34
CA ARG A 176 -6.36 -1.12 -14.65
C ARG A 176 -5.55 -1.80 -15.73
N PHE A 177 -5.68 -3.13 -15.78
CA PHE A 177 -4.97 -4.01 -16.71
C PHE A 177 -5.97 -4.69 -17.66
N PRO A 178 -6.61 -3.93 -18.57
CA PRO A 178 -7.66 -4.47 -19.42
C PRO A 178 -7.12 -5.60 -20.31
N HIS A 179 -7.86 -6.71 -20.38
CA HIS A 179 -7.54 -7.87 -21.22
C HIS A 179 -6.24 -8.62 -20.87
N LEU A 180 -5.58 -8.27 -19.76
CA LEU A 180 -4.40 -8.98 -19.29
C LEU A 180 -4.80 -10.06 -18.27
N ASN A 181 -4.23 -11.24 -18.43
CA ASN A 181 -4.47 -12.37 -17.54
C ASN A 181 -3.48 -12.35 -16.38
N VAL A 182 -3.99 -12.15 -15.16
CA VAL A 182 -3.20 -12.33 -13.95
C VAL A 182 -3.04 -13.82 -13.68
N PRO A 183 -1.82 -14.30 -13.32
CA PRO A 183 -1.64 -15.70 -12.95
C PRO A 183 -2.60 -16.12 -11.84
N LYS A 184 -3.32 -17.23 -12.04
CA LYS A 184 -4.34 -17.71 -11.07
C LYS A 184 -3.76 -18.08 -9.71
N ASP A 185 -2.46 -18.33 -9.66
CA ASP A 185 -1.69 -18.64 -8.46
C ASP A 185 -1.00 -17.43 -7.84
N PHE A 186 -1.13 -16.24 -8.43
CA PHE A 186 -0.65 -15.02 -7.84
C PHE A 186 -1.45 -14.68 -6.57
N PHE A 187 -0.74 -14.22 -5.54
CA PHE A 187 -1.31 -13.64 -4.34
C PHE A 187 -0.35 -12.59 -3.78
N ILE A 188 -0.91 -11.67 -2.98
CA ILE A 188 -0.15 -10.63 -2.27
C ILE A 188 0.07 -11.13 -0.84
N PRO A 189 1.31 -11.32 -0.37
CA PRO A 189 1.61 -12.03 0.87
C PRO A 189 1.42 -11.17 2.14
N VAL A 190 0.30 -10.45 2.24
CA VAL A 190 -0.06 -9.70 3.45
C VAL A 190 -0.69 -10.66 4.46
N THR A 191 -0.09 -10.76 5.65
CA THR A 191 -0.54 -11.67 6.71
C THR A 191 -0.53 -10.97 8.07
N ASN A 192 -1.48 -11.34 8.94
CA ASN A 192 -1.64 -10.91 10.34
C ASN A 192 -1.75 -9.41 10.61
N SER A 193 -1.74 -8.55 9.59
CA SER A 193 -1.70 -7.10 9.76
C SER A 193 -2.87 -6.37 9.13
N LEU A 194 -3.51 -6.95 8.11
CA LEU A 194 -4.50 -6.25 7.30
C LEU A 194 -5.81 -6.07 8.07
N GLY A 195 -6.20 -4.82 8.32
CA GLY A 195 -7.47 -4.42 8.90
C GLY A 195 -8.49 -3.98 7.84
N SER A 196 -8.03 -3.42 6.72
CA SER A 196 -8.89 -2.94 5.64
C SER A 196 -8.30 -3.20 4.24
N LEU A 197 -9.18 -3.58 3.32
CA LEU A 197 -8.83 -3.91 1.94
C LEU A 197 -9.74 -3.15 0.96
N VAL A 198 -9.13 -2.38 0.06
CA VAL A 198 -9.81 -1.69 -1.04
C VAL A 198 -9.34 -2.27 -2.36
N ILE A 199 -10.28 -2.70 -3.19
CA ILE A 199 -10.03 -3.25 -4.51
C ILE A 199 -10.88 -2.48 -5.52
N ARG A 200 -10.21 -1.86 -6.49
CA ARG A 200 -10.81 -1.20 -7.65
C ARG A 200 -10.25 -1.85 -8.90
N GLU A 201 -11.14 -2.35 -9.74
CA GLU A 201 -10.78 -2.91 -11.04
C GLU A 201 -11.33 -2.03 -12.15
N GLY A 202 -10.50 -1.68 -13.14
CA GLY A 202 -10.97 -1.02 -14.36
C GLY A 202 -11.70 -1.97 -15.30
N GLU A 203 -12.50 -1.43 -16.23
CA GLU A 203 -13.26 -2.23 -17.21
C GLU A 203 -12.40 -3.32 -17.87
N ASN A 204 -12.99 -4.52 -18.04
CA ASN A 204 -12.32 -5.68 -18.63
C ASN A 204 -11.05 -6.16 -17.89
N THR A 205 -10.88 -5.79 -16.62
CA THR A 205 -9.83 -6.33 -15.73
C THR A 205 -10.40 -7.45 -14.86
N THR A 206 -9.64 -8.52 -14.66
CA THR A 206 -9.97 -9.64 -13.76
C THR A 206 -8.74 -10.01 -12.92
N PHE A 207 -8.28 -9.02 -12.15
CA PHE A 207 -7.13 -9.16 -11.27
C PHE A 207 -7.48 -9.96 -10.01
N ILE A 208 -8.58 -9.62 -9.34
CA ILE A 208 -9.00 -10.28 -8.12
C ILE A 208 -9.65 -11.62 -8.43
N ASN A 209 -9.31 -12.65 -7.65
CA ASN A 209 -9.92 -13.96 -7.74
C ASN A 209 -10.18 -14.53 -6.34
N SER A 210 -10.96 -15.61 -6.27
CA SER A 210 -11.37 -16.21 -4.99
C SER A 210 -10.17 -16.65 -4.15
N ARG A 211 -9.13 -17.18 -4.77
CA ARG A 211 -7.92 -17.64 -4.06
C ARG A 211 -7.20 -16.49 -3.36
N MET A 212 -7.13 -15.31 -3.99
CA MET A 212 -6.55 -14.12 -3.34
C MET A 212 -7.40 -13.66 -2.16
N VAL A 213 -8.73 -13.64 -2.31
CA VAL A 213 -9.66 -13.25 -1.24
C VAL A 213 -9.60 -14.25 -0.08
N ASP A 214 -9.64 -15.55 -0.38
CA ASP A 214 -9.46 -16.64 0.59
C ASP A 214 -8.14 -16.49 1.35
N TYR A 215 -7.06 -16.10 0.65
CA TYR A 215 -5.77 -15.86 1.29
C TYR A 215 -5.84 -14.67 2.25
N PHE A 216 -6.42 -13.53 1.85
CA PHE A 216 -6.55 -12.37 2.73
C PHE A 216 -7.39 -12.67 3.96
N VAL A 217 -8.56 -13.28 3.78
CA VAL A 217 -9.46 -13.66 4.88
C VAL A 217 -8.82 -14.76 5.73
N GLY A 218 -8.16 -15.77 5.16
CA GLY A 218 -7.53 -16.83 5.95
C GLY A 218 -6.36 -16.33 6.81
N ASN A 219 -5.57 -15.39 6.30
CA ASN A 219 -4.30 -15.00 6.91
C ASN A 219 -4.33 -13.67 7.67
N ASN A 220 -5.43 -12.91 7.64
CA ASN A 220 -5.53 -11.65 8.37
C ASN A 220 -6.75 -11.66 9.30
N PRO A 221 -6.65 -12.30 10.49
CA PRO A 221 -7.76 -12.35 11.43
C PRO A 221 -8.35 -10.97 11.69
N GLY A 222 -7.53 -9.92 11.75
CA GLY A 222 -7.94 -8.52 11.96
C GLY A 222 -8.79 -7.88 10.85
N LEU A 223 -8.87 -8.47 9.66
CA LEU A 223 -9.55 -7.89 8.50
C LEU A 223 -11.05 -7.84 8.72
N CYS A 224 -11.63 -6.64 8.66
CA CYS A 224 -13.07 -6.40 8.81
C CYS A 224 -13.62 -5.35 7.84
N GLY A 225 -12.76 -4.49 7.27
CA GLY A 225 -13.14 -3.48 6.29
C GLY A 225 -12.85 -3.92 4.86
N TYR A 226 -13.85 -3.87 3.99
CA TYR A 226 -13.74 -4.17 2.58
C TYR A 226 -14.36 -3.05 1.76
N TYR A 227 -13.69 -2.63 0.69
CA TYR A 227 -14.25 -1.72 -0.29
C TYR A 227 -14.05 -2.29 -1.69
N LEU A 228 -15.12 -2.46 -2.44
CA LEU A 228 -15.12 -3.15 -3.73
C LEU A 228 -15.71 -2.25 -4.81
N SER A 229 -14.88 -1.93 -5.81
CA SER A 229 -15.29 -1.30 -7.06
C SER A 229 -14.97 -2.27 -8.21
N LEU A 230 -15.94 -3.10 -8.58
CA LEU A 230 -15.76 -4.19 -9.56
C LEU A 230 -16.69 -4.01 -10.76
N ASN A 231 -16.38 -4.67 -11.88
CA ASN A 231 -17.06 -4.39 -13.15
C ASN A 231 -18.27 -5.29 -13.48
N ASN A 232 -18.45 -6.40 -12.77
CA ASN A 232 -19.53 -7.33 -13.06
C ASN A 232 -20.02 -8.07 -11.81
N PHE A 233 -21.28 -8.48 -11.86
CA PHE A 233 -21.99 -9.16 -10.77
C PHE A 233 -21.32 -10.47 -10.36
N GLN A 234 -20.83 -11.25 -11.32
CA GLN A 234 -20.22 -12.55 -11.02
C GLN A 234 -18.95 -12.39 -10.17
N THR A 235 -18.12 -11.37 -10.42
CA THR A 235 -16.96 -11.06 -9.58
C THR A 235 -17.39 -10.58 -8.21
N PHE A 236 -18.40 -9.70 -8.11
CA PHE A 236 -18.96 -9.28 -6.81
C PHE A 236 -19.44 -10.47 -5.97
N ARG A 237 -20.32 -11.31 -6.55
CA ARG A 237 -20.83 -12.52 -5.91
C ARG A 237 -19.72 -13.46 -5.49
N MET A 238 -18.69 -13.62 -6.32
CA MET A 238 -17.51 -14.43 -5.98
C MET A 238 -16.76 -13.84 -4.79
N VAL A 239 -16.41 -12.55 -4.79
CA VAL A 239 -15.63 -11.92 -3.72
C VAL A 239 -16.42 -11.92 -2.42
N ILE A 240 -17.65 -11.44 -2.43
CA ILE A 240 -18.51 -11.33 -1.25
C ILE A 240 -18.80 -12.71 -0.67
N GLY A 241 -19.18 -13.69 -1.51
CA GLY A 241 -19.41 -15.05 -1.06
C GLY A 241 -18.15 -15.70 -0.48
N THR A 242 -16.96 -15.35 -0.99
CA THR A 242 -15.68 -15.82 -0.46
C THR A 242 -15.38 -15.21 0.91
N ILE A 243 -15.61 -13.90 1.09
CA ILE A 243 -15.53 -13.22 2.39
C ILE A 243 -16.47 -13.89 3.39
N ALA A 244 -17.76 -14.01 3.05
CA ALA A 244 -18.76 -14.58 3.95
C ALA A 244 -18.43 -16.02 4.37
N ARG A 245 -17.98 -16.89 3.45
CA ARG A 245 -17.52 -18.25 3.77
C ARG A 245 -16.26 -18.26 4.62
N GLY A 246 -15.31 -17.37 4.34
CA GLY A 246 -14.08 -17.25 5.11
C GLY A 246 -14.38 -16.86 6.56
N GLU A 247 -15.27 -15.90 6.79
CA GLU A 247 -15.68 -15.51 8.14
C GLU A 247 -16.42 -16.64 8.87
N LEU A 248 -17.34 -17.32 8.18
CA LEU A 248 -18.00 -18.53 8.69
C LEU A 248 -17.00 -19.59 9.16
N SER A 249 -15.92 -19.81 8.40
CA SER A 249 -14.90 -20.83 8.72
C SER A 249 -14.09 -20.50 9.97
N ARG A 250 -13.87 -19.21 10.28
CA ARG A 250 -13.14 -18.78 11.48
C ARG A 250 -13.89 -19.11 12.77
N ARG A 251 -15.22 -19.19 12.72
CA ARG A 251 -16.08 -19.50 13.88
C ARG A 251 -15.77 -20.86 14.51
N ILE A 252 -15.44 -21.84 13.67
CA ILE A 252 -15.09 -23.21 14.09
C ILE A 252 -13.87 -23.20 15.04
N ASN A 253 -13.05 -22.14 15.00
CA ASN A 253 -11.80 -22.04 15.75
C ASN A 253 -11.84 -21.12 16.98
N GLY A 254 -13.01 -20.65 17.45
CA GLY A 254 -13.08 -19.97 18.76
C GLY A 254 -14.13 -18.88 18.97
N CYS A 255 -15.30 -18.91 18.31
CA CYS A 255 -16.37 -17.91 18.51
C CYS A 255 -15.87 -16.45 18.45
N LEU A 256 -15.06 -16.13 17.45
CA LEU A 256 -14.55 -14.77 17.24
C LEU A 256 -15.59 -13.94 16.49
N HIS A 257 -16.40 -13.20 17.24
CA HIS A 257 -17.48 -12.38 16.69
C HIS A 257 -17.01 -11.02 16.19
N ARG A 258 -17.49 -10.61 15.02
CA ARG A 258 -17.03 -9.39 14.34
C ARG A 258 -18.14 -8.66 13.61
N GLU A 259 -17.91 -7.37 13.49
CA GLU A 259 -18.63 -6.50 12.58
C GLU A 259 -17.82 -6.35 11.30
N ILE A 260 -18.42 -6.71 10.17
CA ILE A 260 -17.84 -6.61 8.83
C ILE A 260 -18.44 -5.39 8.15
N SER A 261 -17.59 -4.53 7.60
CA SER A 261 -18.00 -3.38 6.81
C SER A 261 -17.65 -3.62 5.35
N LEU A 262 -18.65 -3.60 4.46
CA LEU A 262 -18.47 -3.80 3.03
C LEU A 262 -18.97 -2.57 2.26
N GLY A 263 -18.06 -1.74 1.76
CA GLY A 263 -18.37 -0.68 0.81
C GLY A 263 -18.46 -1.23 -0.60
N ILE A 264 -19.53 -0.91 -1.32
CA ILE A 264 -19.73 -1.26 -2.72
C ILE A 264 -19.82 0.01 -3.54
N ASP A 265 -18.99 0.06 -4.59
CA ASP A 265 -18.97 1.10 -5.59
C ASP A 265 -19.41 0.49 -6.92
N SER A 266 -20.50 1.03 -7.47
CA SER A 266 -20.99 0.63 -8.78
C SER A 266 -21.58 1.83 -9.48
N SER A 267 -21.03 2.12 -10.66
CA SER A 267 -21.56 3.13 -11.58
C SER A 267 -22.82 2.65 -12.33
N ARG A 268 -23.19 1.36 -12.21
CA ARG A 268 -24.28 0.75 -12.98
C ARG A 268 -25.44 0.36 -12.06
N HIS A 269 -26.58 1.04 -12.23
CA HIS A 269 -27.78 0.78 -11.45
C HIS A 269 -28.27 -0.68 -11.55
N GLU A 270 -28.21 -1.28 -12.76
CA GLU A 270 -28.58 -2.69 -12.97
C GLU A 270 -27.74 -3.65 -12.11
N LEU A 271 -26.42 -3.40 -12.04
CA LEU A 271 -25.49 -4.21 -11.26
C LEU A 271 -25.79 -4.10 -9.75
N LEU A 272 -26.15 -2.91 -9.28
CA LEU A 272 -26.57 -2.70 -7.90
C LEU A 272 -27.82 -3.53 -7.57
N LEU A 273 -28.83 -3.57 -8.46
CA LEU A 273 -30.03 -4.38 -8.25
C LEU A 273 -29.73 -5.88 -8.19
N GLU A 274 -28.82 -6.38 -9.03
CA GLU A 274 -28.39 -7.78 -8.97
C GLU A 274 -27.68 -8.10 -7.63
N ILE A 275 -26.83 -7.19 -7.17
CA ILE A 275 -26.14 -7.31 -5.88
C ILE A 275 -27.14 -7.33 -4.71
N LEU A 276 -28.13 -6.42 -4.71
CA LEU A 276 -29.19 -6.41 -3.70
C LEU A 276 -30.03 -7.69 -3.74
N GLY A 277 -30.35 -8.19 -4.93
CA GLY A 277 -31.03 -9.47 -5.12
C GLY A 277 -30.23 -10.65 -4.56
N TYR A 278 -28.91 -10.60 -4.66
CA TYR A 278 -28.02 -11.60 -4.04
C TYR A 278 -28.08 -11.55 -2.51
N PHE A 279 -28.09 -10.37 -1.89
CA PHE A 279 -28.20 -10.25 -0.42
C PHE A 279 -29.53 -10.77 0.13
N GLY A 280 -30.61 -10.65 -0.63
CA GLY A 280 -31.90 -11.24 -0.28
C GLY A 280 -32.05 -12.73 -0.62
N SER A 281 -31.02 -13.38 -1.16
CA SER A 281 -31.09 -14.77 -1.61
C SER A 281 -30.63 -15.77 -0.54
N GLU A 282 -31.07 -17.02 -0.64
CA GLU A 282 -30.63 -18.12 0.24
C GLU A 282 -29.14 -18.45 0.12
N GLU A 283 -28.47 -17.96 -0.92
CA GLU A 283 -27.04 -18.16 -1.12
C GLU A 283 -26.17 -17.27 -0.24
N PHE A 284 -26.73 -16.14 0.23
CA PHE A 284 -26.03 -15.22 1.10
C PHE A 284 -26.34 -15.59 2.57
N PRO A 285 -25.32 -15.85 3.41
CA PRO A 285 -25.57 -16.50 4.69
C PRO A 285 -26.09 -15.57 5.78
N TYR A 286 -26.02 -14.25 5.61
CA TYR A 286 -26.49 -13.29 6.61
C TYR A 286 -27.99 -13.03 6.44
N ILE A 287 -28.72 -13.07 7.55
CA ILE A 287 -30.14 -12.76 7.60
C ILE A 287 -30.26 -11.28 7.96
N GLY A 288 -30.94 -10.51 7.12
CA GLY A 288 -30.96 -9.06 7.26
C GLY A 288 -32.02 -8.38 6.43
N ASP A 289 -32.08 -7.06 6.58
CA ASP A 289 -32.99 -6.18 5.87
C ASP A 289 -32.23 -5.36 4.84
N ILE A 290 -32.83 -5.21 3.66
CA ILE A 290 -32.38 -4.23 2.68
C ILE A 290 -32.85 -2.87 3.16
N ILE A 291 -31.92 -2.04 3.57
CA ILE A 291 -32.15 -0.66 3.96
C ILE A 291 -31.86 0.15 2.69
N LEU A 292 -32.81 0.90 2.16
CA LEU A 292 -32.58 1.81 1.03
C LEU A 292 -32.36 3.23 1.58
N ASP A 293 -31.41 3.36 2.51
CA ASP A 293 -30.92 4.65 2.98
C ASP A 293 -29.84 5.17 2.01
N GLU A 294 -29.53 6.47 2.05
CA GLU A 294 -28.59 7.11 1.12
C GLU A 294 -27.18 6.47 1.16
N HIS A 295 -26.84 5.76 2.24
CA HIS A 295 -25.51 5.21 2.48
C HIS A 295 -25.46 3.73 2.87
N ILE A 296 -26.51 3.17 3.48
CA ILE A 296 -26.57 1.77 3.90
C ILE A 296 -27.50 1.03 2.95
N LEU A 297 -27.03 -0.08 2.40
CA LEU A 297 -27.77 -0.95 1.47
C LEU A 297 -28.37 -2.17 2.17
N PHE A 298 -27.66 -2.70 3.17
CA PHE A 298 -28.03 -3.94 3.83
C PHE A 298 -27.37 -4.01 5.21
N GLU A 299 -28.15 -4.39 6.21
CA GLU A 299 -27.67 -4.79 7.52
C GLU A 299 -28.12 -6.22 7.77
N GLY A 300 -27.15 -7.09 8.05
CA GLY A 300 -27.42 -8.48 8.34
C GLY A 300 -26.70 -8.96 9.57
N SER A 301 -27.28 -9.96 10.19
CA SER A 301 -26.68 -10.68 11.30
C SER A 301 -26.65 -12.16 11.00
N LEU A 302 -25.72 -12.85 11.64
CA LEU A 302 -25.60 -14.29 11.51
C LEU A 302 -25.22 -14.91 12.84
N GLU A 303 -26.21 -15.55 13.45
CA GLU A 303 -26.07 -16.23 14.74
C GLU A 303 -25.00 -17.32 14.67
N CYS A 304 -24.21 -17.40 15.73
CA CYS A 304 -23.21 -18.41 15.93
C CYS A 304 -23.83 -19.64 16.57
N PRO A 305 -23.88 -20.80 15.88
CA PRO A 305 -24.53 -21.99 16.44
C PRO A 305 -23.81 -22.56 17.66
N VAL A 306 -22.58 -22.12 17.94
CA VAL A 306 -21.76 -22.61 19.06
C VAL A 306 -22.02 -21.84 20.35
N CYS A 307 -22.16 -20.52 20.30
CA CYS A 307 -22.31 -19.68 21.50
C CYS A 307 -23.55 -18.78 21.51
N GLY A 308 -24.31 -18.69 20.41
CA GLY A 308 -25.51 -17.84 20.28
C GLY A 308 -25.23 -16.36 20.02
N GLU A 309 -23.96 -15.92 20.04
CA GLU A 309 -23.59 -14.55 19.65
C GLU A 309 -23.70 -14.33 18.14
N PHE A 310 -23.71 -13.07 17.70
CA PHE A 310 -23.92 -12.72 16.29
C PHE A 310 -22.66 -12.11 15.66
N ASP A 311 -22.38 -12.51 14.42
CA ASP A 311 -21.60 -11.64 13.52
C ASP A 311 -22.55 -10.67 12.84
N SER A 312 -22.10 -9.44 12.62
CA SER A 312 -22.84 -8.44 11.84
C SER A 312 -22.11 -8.11 10.55
N ILE A 313 -22.87 -7.84 9.51
CA ILE A 313 -22.37 -7.26 8.27
C ILE A 313 -23.18 -6.03 7.93
N THR A 314 -22.47 -4.95 7.64
CA THR A 314 -23.07 -3.71 7.14
C THR A 314 -22.51 -3.44 5.76
N ILE A 315 -23.40 -3.30 4.80
CA ILE A 315 -23.07 -3.06 3.40
C ILE A 315 -23.46 -1.64 3.05
N TYR A 316 -22.50 -0.86 2.57
CA TYR A 316 -22.67 0.55 2.25
C TYR A 316 -22.62 0.76 0.75
N TYR A 317 -23.47 1.67 0.25
CA TYR A 317 -23.27 2.25 -1.06
C TYR A 317 -22.28 3.40 -0.91
N SER A 318 -21.15 3.29 -1.59
CA SER A 318 -20.17 4.36 -1.58
C SER A 318 -20.15 5.08 -2.91
N GLN A 319 -20.53 6.35 -2.87
CA GLN A 319 -20.17 7.29 -3.92
C GLN A 319 -18.77 7.82 -3.57
N VAL A 320 -17.71 7.09 -3.95
CA VAL A 320 -16.38 7.72 -3.93
C VAL A 320 -16.36 8.74 -5.06
N ILE A 321 -16.29 10.01 -4.65
CA ILE A 321 -16.16 11.21 -5.50
C ILE A 321 -14.78 11.25 -6.15
#